data_AF-A0A660MHV9-F1
#
_entry.id   AF-A0A660MHV9-F1
#
_cell.length_a   1.000
_cell.length_b   1.000
_cell.length_c   1.000
_cell.angle_alpha   90.00
_cell.angle_beta   90.00
_cell.angle_gamma   90.00
#
_symmetry.space_group_name_H-M   'P 1'
#
loop_
_entity.id
_entity.type
_entity.pdbx_description
1 polymer ?
#
loop_
_entity_poly.entity_id
_entity_poly.type
_entity_poly.pdbx_seq_one_letter_code
_entity_poly.pdbx_strand_id
1 'polypeptide(L)'
;MRRTLAACWHGIWLDRRQQSLLIITLSLITCLWIWLEGGRVLDVESLQTLWRSGHPPQALIARITRILVPLSEVPELAHLAATIHHEITTALAPTLFARLLAPFADSPNLAVAIMAILSTLSLWLYCRLSRLIGIGPQTTFLLFLLLNFNPEYNDVRLQISRFQPVLILWLAGLYLFLAHYKNHIHLAFTAWAATAWTAALFVPIAAFWASGFPLLFLFWPGSGNWRRRLCERGRFLLAYYALIALIIACVPQWHNAASGWLPEILHQIDLKRNELAFLINANNPVELGIGEGYLVSLVLVALNALKIMGPLIAILVFTALLPNRATGSVLERRVRGFFACALAWLWGMAAFAYLYYGTLSSDLFYTPFTMLTLWLVSGIVYDALQRGKSTRIPPERRLVLIWLLIACALASIITFGPKPGYLRKAGEWARHHPPMGAIYSNNLTVLAYSGRPPFIDGPAYIDMEHPLQAYYDLTPDDLLVHIKGRKQNEPQDLELFDILAEYQNERGDKAYILRLKPDE
;
A
#
# COMPACT_ATOMS: atom_id res chain seq x y z
N MET A 1 -38.23 -16.19 15.27
CA MET A 1 -37.17 -16.41 14.24
C MET A 1 -37.40 -15.69 12.91
N ARG A 2 -38.45 -15.98 12.12
CA ARG A 2 -38.73 -15.21 10.87
C ARG A 2 -38.95 -13.70 11.11
N ARG A 3 -39.73 -13.35 12.14
CA ARG A 3 -39.97 -11.94 12.55
C ARG A 3 -38.71 -11.27 13.11
N THR A 4 -37.85 -12.00 13.83
CA THR A 4 -36.60 -11.48 14.37
C THR A 4 -35.51 -11.30 13.31
N LEU A 5 -35.43 -12.21 12.32
CA LEU A 5 -34.56 -12.04 11.14
C LEU A 5 -35.05 -10.92 10.22
N ALA A 6 -36.36 -10.77 10.04
CA ALA A 6 -36.93 -9.63 9.30
C ALA A 6 -36.72 -8.31 10.06
N ALA A 7 -36.80 -8.30 11.39
CA ALA A 7 -36.50 -7.14 12.22
C ALA A 7 -35.01 -6.80 12.26
N CYS A 8 -34.11 -7.79 12.20
CA CYS A 8 -32.67 -7.54 12.07
C CYS A 8 -32.36 -6.98 10.67
N TRP A 9 -32.93 -7.57 9.62
CA TRP A 9 -32.79 -7.09 8.25
C TRP A 9 -33.46 -5.74 7.99
N HIS A 10 -34.54 -5.39 8.69
CA HIS A 10 -35.17 -4.06 8.64
C HIS A 10 -34.54 -3.04 9.61
N GLY A 11 -34.00 -3.50 10.74
CA GLY A 11 -33.35 -2.67 11.75
C GLY A 11 -31.93 -2.23 11.39
N ILE A 12 -31.29 -2.91 10.42
CA ILE A 12 -30.01 -2.49 9.82
C ILE A 12 -30.18 -1.23 8.93
N TRP A 13 -31.41 -0.79 8.63
CA TRP A 13 -31.67 0.44 7.85
C TRP A 13 -31.60 1.70 8.70
N LEU A 14 -30.39 1.94 9.20
CA LEU A 14 -29.99 3.13 9.93
C LEU A 14 -30.14 4.41 9.06
N ASP A 15 -30.46 5.54 9.69
CA ASP A 15 -30.44 6.86 9.05
C ASP A 15 -29.01 7.22 8.57
N ARG A 16 -28.85 8.20 7.66
CA ARG A 16 -27.56 8.57 7.04
C ARG A 16 -26.44 8.80 8.07
N ARG A 17 -26.76 9.40 9.21
CA ARG A 17 -25.82 9.65 10.31
C ARG A 17 -25.42 8.33 10.99
N GLN A 18 -26.41 7.51 11.34
CA GLN A 18 -26.21 6.23 11.99
C GLN A 18 -25.42 5.24 11.11
N GLN A 19 -25.68 5.18 9.79
CA GLN A 19 -24.87 4.37 8.87
C GLN A 19 -23.41 4.84 8.82
N SER A 20 -23.19 6.16 8.82
CA SER A 20 -21.83 6.71 8.77
C SER A 20 -21.06 6.40 10.06
N LEU A 21 -21.73 6.47 11.22
CA LEU A 21 -21.16 6.03 12.49
C LEU A 21 -20.86 4.53 12.48
N LEU A 22 -21.78 3.69 11.99
CA LEU A 22 -21.57 2.25 11.90
C LEU A 22 -20.38 1.88 11.01
N ILE A 23 -20.19 2.56 9.88
CA ILE A 23 -19.04 2.35 8.99
C ILE A 23 -17.73 2.65 9.73
N ILE A 24 -17.68 3.78 10.44
CA ILE A 24 -16.49 4.18 11.20
C ILE A 24 -16.23 3.19 12.34
N THR A 25 -17.25 2.85 13.14
CA THR A 25 -17.08 1.95 14.27
C THR A 25 -16.70 0.54 13.82
N LEU A 26 -17.35 -0.02 12.80
CA LEU A 26 -17.00 -1.35 12.30
C LEU A 26 -15.60 -1.39 11.68
N SER A 27 -15.22 -0.35 10.93
CA SER A 27 -13.87 -0.22 10.39
C SER A 27 -12.81 -0.19 11.50
N LEU A 28 -13.02 0.64 12.54
CA LEU A 28 -12.09 0.72 13.67
C LEU A 28 -12.05 -0.58 14.47
N ILE A 29 -13.20 -1.19 14.76
CA ILE A 29 -13.26 -2.48 15.47
C ILE A 29 -12.53 -3.55 14.69
N THR A 30 -12.72 -3.63 13.37
CA THR A 30 -11.97 -4.61 12.56
C THR A 30 -10.49 -4.28 12.48
N CYS A 31 -10.08 -3.01 12.44
CA CYS A 31 -8.65 -2.64 12.48
C CYS A 31 -8.02 -3.03 13.83
N LEU A 32 -8.72 -2.73 14.92
CA LEU A 32 -8.32 -3.07 16.27
C LEU A 32 -8.24 -4.59 16.44
N TRP A 33 -9.25 -5.33 15.97
CA TRP A 33 -9.26 -6.78 16.03
C TRP A 33 -8.10 -7.37 15.26
N ILE A 34 -7.86 -6.94 14.02
CA ILE A 34 -6.72 -7.41 13.22
C ILE A 34 -5.40 -7.16 13.95
N TRP A 35 -5.25 -6.00 14.59
CA TRP A 35 -4.03 -5.67 15.34
C TRP A 35 -3.88 -6.51 16.62
N LEU A 36 -4.97 -6.74 17.34
CA LEU A 36 -4.98 -7.51 18.59
C LEU A 36 -4.96 -9.02 18.36
N GLU A 37 -5.40 -9.50 17.20
CA GLU A 37 -5.46 -10.92 16.89
C GLU A 37 -4.05 -11.50 16.78
N GLY A 38 -3.61 -12.10 17.88
CA GLY A 38 -2.55 -13.09 17.89
C GLY A 38 -1.13 -12.58 17.70
N GLY A 39 -0.79 -11.38 18.17
CA GLY A 39 0.60 -10.92 18.12
C GLY A 39 1.06 -10.62 16.70
N ARG A 40 0.20 -9.94 15.92
CA ARG A 40 0.60 -9.38 14.63
C ARG A 40 1.80 -8.47 14.84
N VAL A 41 2.82 -8.70 14.05
CA VAL A 41 4.04 -7.91 14.02
C VAL A 41 4.00 -7.07 12.75
N LEU A 42 4.56 -5.86 12.80
CA LEU A 42 4.72 -5.07 11.58
C LEU A 42 5.53 -5.88 10.57
N ASP A 43 5.16 -5.79 9.30
CA ASP A 43 5.97 -6.35 8.22
C ASP A 43 7.33 -5.64 8.17
N VAL A 44 8.32 -6.32 7.58
CA VAL A 44 9.70 -5.85 7.51
C VAL A 44 9.80 -4.49 6.82
N GLU A 45 9.03 -4.25 5.74
CA GLU A 45 9.07 -2.98 5.02
C GLU A 45 8.55 -1.83 5.88
N SER A 46 7.46 -2.05 6.64
CA SER A 46 6.94 -1.10 7.62
C SER A 46 7.97 -0.80 8.72
N LEU A 47 8.65 -1.83 9.24
CA LEU A 47 9.70 -1.68 10.26
C LEU A 47 10.90 -0.91 9.74
N GLN A 48 11.37 -1.21 8.53
CA GLN A 48 12.44 -0.47 7.87
C GLN A 48 12.05 0.99 7.60
N THR A 49 10.81 1.22 7.19
CA THR A 49 10.27 2.57 6.95
C THR A 49 10.21 3.38 8.25
N LEU A 50 9.72 2.76 9.33
CA LEU A 50 9.69 3.36 10.66
C LEU A 50 11.10 3.64 11.18
N TRP A 51 12.02 2.69 11.03
CA TRP A 51 13.43 2.85 11.41
C TRP A 51 14.08 4.03 10.68
N ARG A 52 13.97 4.09 9.34
CA ARG A 52 14.51 5.18 8.51
C ARG A 52 13.90 6.55 8.84
N SER A 53 12.69 6.59 9.42
CA SER A 53 12.05 7.84 9.83
C SER A 53 12.65 8.42 11.12
N GLY A 54 12.98 7.58 12.11
CA GLY A 54 13.63 8.01 13.36
C GLY A 54 15.14 8.10 13.26
N HIS A 55 15.74 7.32 12.35
CA HIS A 55 17.17 7.28 12.08
C HIS A 55 17.40 7.71 10.63
N PRO A 56 17.13 8.97 10.28
CA PRO A 56 17.46 9.47 8.96
C PRO A 56 18.96 9.26 8.72
N PRO A 57 19.41 9.16 7.47
CA PRO A 57 20.82 8.97 7.12
C PRO A 57 21.73 10.13 7.57
N GLN A 58 21.31 11.02 8.47
CA GLN A 58 22.09 12.13 9.03
C GLN A 58 23.44 11.69 9.60
N ALA A 59 23.58 10.49 10.17
CA ALA A 59 24.88 9.96 10.59
C ALA A 59 25.80 9.63 9.38
N LEU A 60 25.21 9.11 8.30
CA LEU A 60 25.91 8.81 7.05
C LEU A 60 26.21 10.09 6.26
N ILE A 61 25.27 11.05 6.25
CA ILE A 61 25.46 12.41 5.75
C ILE A 61 26.61 13.05 6.54
N ALA A 62 26.59 13.06 7.87
CA ALA A 62 27.66 13.62 8.69
C ALA A 62 29.02 12.95 8.45
N ARG A 63 29.05 11.63 8.24
CA ARG A 63 30.26 10.89 7.89
C ARG A 63 30.78 11.28 6.50
N ILE A 64 29.90 11.40 5.51
CA ILE A 64 30.23 11.85 4.16
C ILE A 64 30.66 13.32 4.18
N THR A 65 30.01 14.19 4.95
CA THR A 65 30.41 15.58 5.15
C THR A 65 31.81 15.65 5.75
N ARG A 66 32.14 14.82 6.76
CA ARG A 66 33.50 14.76 7.32
C ARG A 66 34.57 14.31 6.32
N ILE A 67 34.21 13.48 5.35
CA ILE A 67 35.12 13.05 4.26
C ILE A 67 35.24 14.14 3.19
N LEU A 68 34.16 14.85 2.88
CA LEU A 68 34.12 15.90 1.84
C LEU A 68 34.66 17.25 2.31
N VAL A 69 34.61 17.57 3.61
CA VAL A 69 35.16 18.82 4.19
C VAL A 69 36.65 19.02 3.85
N PRO A 70 37.56 18.04 4.05
CA PRO A 70 38.96 18.22 3.68
C PRO A 70 39.16 18.33 2.15
N LEU A 71 38.29 17.73 1.34
CA LEU A 71 38.29 17.90 -0.13
C LEU A 71 37.79 19.30 -0.55
N SER A 72 36.97 19.96 0.28
CA SER A 72 36.45 21.30 0.03
C SER A 72 37.44 22.42 0.33
N GLU A 73 38.51 22.12 1.07
CA GLU A 73 39.62 23.05 1.34
C GLU A 73 40.61 23.15 0.17
N VAL A 74 40.53 22.22 -0.78
CA VAL A 74 41.30 22.26 -2.04
C VAL A 74 40.50 23.05 -3.09
N PRO A 75 40.95 24.22 -3.55
CA PRO A 75 40.15 25.12 -4.39
C PRO A 75 39.72 24.51 -5.73
N GLU A 76 40.50 23.58 -6.30
CA GLU A 76 40.16 22.85 -7.53
C GLU A 76 39.05 21.79 -7.32
N LEU A 77 38.93 21.24 -6.10
CA LEU A 77 37.96 20.19 -5.76
C LEU A 77 36.76 20.73 -4.97
N ALA A 78 36.82 21.97 -4.47
CA ALA A 78 35.78 22.59 -3.67
C ALA A 78 34.42 22.63 -4.37
N HIS A 79 34.41 22.93 -5.67
CA HIS A 79 33.18 22.96 -6.45
C HIS A 79 32.60 21.54 -6.66
N LEU A 80 33.45 20.55 -6.90
CA LEU A 80 33.05 19.15 -7.04
C LEU A 80 32.52 18.58 -5.71
N ALA A 81 33.23 18.85 -4.61
CA ALA A 81 32.84 18.42 -3.27
C ALA A 81 31.51 19.05 -2.82
N ALA A 82 31.28 20.34 -3.13
CA ALA A 82 30.01 21.01 -2.88
C ALA A 82 28.86 20.41 -3.70
N THR A 83 29.12 20.08 -4.97
CA THR A 83 28.13 19.46 -5.87
C THR A 83 27.77 18.06 -5.41
N ILE A 84 28.77 17.22 -5.10
CA ILE A 84 28.59 15.88 -4.55
C ILE A 84 27.87 15.94 -3.20
N HIS A 85 28.25 16.87 -2.32
CA HIS A 85 27.58 17.03 -1.03
C HIS A 85 26.09 17.41 -1.22
N HIS A 86 25.79 18.32 -2.15
CA HIS A 86 24.42 18.71 -2.47
C HIS A 86 23.61 17.56 -3.07
N GLU A 87 24.15 16.82 -4.03
CA GLU A 87 23.47 15.68 -4.65
C GLU A 87 23.22 14.54 -3.65
N ILE A 88 24.21 14.22 -2.81
CA ILE A 88 24.08 13.18 -1.79
C ILE A 88 23.07 13.60 -0.71
N THR A 89 23.13 14.85 -0.22
CA THR A 89 22.20 15.33 0.81
C THR A 89 20.77 15.46 0.30
N THR A 90 20.58 15.84 -0.95
CA THR A 90 19.25 15.89 -1.59
C THR A 90 18.71 14.48 -1.86
N ALA A 91 19.53 13.55 -2.30
CA ALA A 91 19.16 12.14 -2.48
C ALA A 91 18.83 11.43 -1.15
N LEU A 92 19.52 11.80 -0.06
CA LEU A 92 19.33 11.22 1.27
C LEU A 92 18.32 11.97 2.14
N ALA A 93 17.75 13.08 1.66
CA ALA A 93 16.80 13.87 2.43
C ALA A 93 15.56 13.03 2.78
N PRO A 94 15.10 13.04 4.06
CA PRO A 94 13.92 12.27 4.44
C PRO A 94 12.71 12.79 3.69
N THR A 95 12.00 11.86 3.02
CA THR A 95 10.72 12.13 2.35
C THR A 95 9.72 12.78 3.31
N LEU A 96 8.75 13.52 2.78
CA LEU A 96 7.71 14.16 3.61
C LEU A 96 6.99 13.14 4.50
N PHE A 97 6.75 11.93 3.99
CA PHE A 97 6.20 10.84 4.78
C PHE A 97 7.09 10.46 5.98
N ALA A 98 8.39 10.28 5.75
CA ALA A 98 9.33 9.97 6.82
C ALA A 98 9.39 11.08 7.88
N ARG A 99 9.32 12.35 7.48
CA ARG A 99 9.29 13.48 8.43
C ARG A 99 8.03 13.48 9.30
N LEU A 100 6.87 13.14 8.72
CA LEU A 100 5.61 13.02 9.46
C LEU A 100 5.58 11.80 10.39
N LEU A 101 6.30 10.73 10.03
CA LEU A 101 6.39 9.50 10.80
C LEU A 101 7.42 9.58 11.93
N ALA A 102 8.45 10.43 11.81
CA ALA A 102 9.57 10.54 12.76
C ALA A 102 9.17 10.63 14.24
N PRO A 103 8.12 11.40 14.65
CA PRO A 103 7.68 11.45 16.05
C PRO A 103 7.18 10.10 16.60
N PHE A 104 6.85 9.15 15.73
CA PHE A 104 6.31 7.84 16.08
C PHE A 104 7.32 6.71 15.89
N ALA A 105 8.57 7.02 15.53
CA ALA A 105 9.60 6.01 15.23
C ALA A 105 9.82 5.02 16.39
N ASP A 106 9.77 5.50 17.62
CA ASP A 106 9.95 4.68 18.83
C ASP A 106 8.68 3.96 19.31
N SER A 107 7.53 4.26 18.69
CA SER A 107 6.21 3.78 19.12
C SER A 107 5.44 3.10 17.97
N PRO A 108 5.80 1.86 17.61
CA PRO A 108 5.16 1.15 16.49
C PRO A 108 3.64 1.01 16.65
N ASN A 109 3.15 0.86 17.89
CA ASN A 109 1.72 0.79 18.18
C ASN A 109 0.98 2.09 17.79
N LEU A 110 1.59 3.27 18.02
CA LEU A 110 0.98 4.57 17.66
C LEU A 110 1.00 4.78 16.15
N ALA A 111 2.10 4.40 15.48
CA ALA A 111 2.18 4.45 14.02
C ALA A 111 1.08 3.59 13.37
N VAL A 112 0.82 2.38 13.90
CA VAL A 112 -0.28 1.52 13.44
C VAL A 112 -1.65 2.13 13.70
N ALA A 113 -1.86 2.75 14.87
CA ALA A 113 -3.12 3.43 15.18
C ALA A 113 -3.43 4.55 14.17
N ILE A 114 -2.41 5.31 13.74
CA ILE A 114 -2.55 6.31 12.68
C ILE A 114 -2.94 5.63 11.36
N MET A 115 -2.27 4.55 10.96
CA MET A 115 -2.63 3.81 9.73
C MET A 115 -4.06 3.28 9.76
N ALA A 116 -4.54 2.82 10.93
CA ALA A 116 -5.92 2.39 11.13
C ALA A 116 -6.93 3.54 10.97
N ILE A 117 -6.62 4.74 11.48
CA ILE A 117 -7.43 5.95 11.28
C ILE A 117 -7.47 6.32 9.80
N LEU A 118 -6.32 6.32 9.12
CA LEU A 118 -6.20 6.61 7.70
C LEU A 118 -7.00 5.62 6.84
N SER A 119 -6.90 4.32 7.14
CA SER A 119 -7.69 3.26 6.48
C SER A 119 -9.20 3.47 6.69
N THR A 120 -9.60 3.79 7.92
CA THR A 120 -11.00 4.06 8.26
C THR A 120 -11.54 5.28 7.52
N LEU A 121 -10.75 6.34 7.42
CA LEU A 121 -11.12 7.52 6.66
C LEU A 121 -11.28 7.20 5.16
N SER A 122 -10.41 6.36 4.61
CA SER A 122 -10.51 5.88 3.22
C SER A 122 -11.81 5.11 2.98
N LEU A 123 -12.17 4.17 3.86
CA LEU A 123 -13.42 3.42 3.77
C LEU A 123 -14.65 4.34 3.91
N TRP A 124 -14.58 5.31 4.83
CA TRP A 124 -15.65 6.29 5.00
C TRP A 124 -15.82 7.18 3.75
N LEU A 125 -14.73 7.68 3.17
CA LEU A 125 -14.73 8.45 1.92
C LEU A 125 -15.26 7.62 0.75
N TYR A 126 -14.84 6.36 0.63
CA TYR A 126 -15.36 5.41 -0.36
C TYR A 126 -16.89 5.28 -0.27
N CYS A 127 -17.45 5.15 0.94
CA CYS A 127 -18.90 5.09 1.17
C CYS A 127 -19.60 6.42 0.87
N ARG A 128 -18.97 7.56 1.14
CA ARG A 128 -19.49 8.89 0.81
C ARG A 128 -19.54 9.11 -0.70
N LEU A 129 -18.47 8.76 -1.40
CA LEU A 129 -18.37 8.80 -2.86
C LEU A 129 -19.42 7.90 -3.51
N SER A 130 -19.55 6.65 -3.06
CA SER A 130 -20.55 5.70 -3.56
C SER A 130 -21.96 6.34 -3.59
N ARG A 131 -22.33 7.03 -2.51
CA ARG A 131 -23.61 7.76 -2.40
C ARG A 131 -23.70 8.96 -3.33
N LEU A 132 -22.64 9.76 -3.47
CA LEU A 132 -22.61 10.91 -4.37
C LEU A 132 -22.74 10.51 -5.84
N ILE A 133 -22.18 9.35 -6.19
CA ILE A 133 -22.22 8.79 -7.54
C ILE A 133 -23.62 8.21 -7.87
N GLY A 134 -24.48 8.02 -6.86
CA GLY A 134 -25.87 7.58 -7.03
C GLY A 134 -26.13 6.12 -6.61
N ILE A 135 -25.15 5.45 -5.99
CA ILE A 135 -25.35 4.10 -5.44
C ILE A 135 -26.22 4.21 -4.18
N GLY A 136 -27.29 3.41 -4.12
CA GLY A 136 -28.19 3.37 -2.98
C GLY A 136 -27.46 3.04 -1.66
N PRO A 137 -27.99 3.48 -0.50
CA PRO A 137 -27.32 3.30 0.80
C PRO A 137 -27.09 1.83 1.15
N GLN A 138 -28.02 0.97 0.72
CA GLN A 138 -28.01 -0.46 1.01
C GLN A 138 -26.91 -1.19 0.25
N THR A 139 -26.81 -0.93 -1.05
CA THR A 139 -25.73 -1.43 -1.91
C THR A 139 -24.40 -0.86 -1.43
N THR A 140 -24.35 0.42 -1.06
CA THR A 140 -23.13 1.04 -0.51
C THR A 140 -22.64 0.33 0.74
N PHE A 141 -23.54 0.01 1.69
CA PHE A 141 -23.17 -0.73 2.89
C PHE A 141 -22.65 -2.12 2.57
N LEU A 142 -23.27 -2.82 1.61
CA LEU A 142 -22.77 -4.14 1.19
C LEU A 142 -21.40 -4.05 0.49
N LEU A 143 -21.18 -3.05 -0.36
CA LEU A 143 -19.87 -2.78 -0.95
C LEU A 143 -18.81 -2.47 0.11
N PHE A 144 -19.19 -1.74 1.17
CA PHE A 144 -18.32 -1.50 2.32
C PHE A 144 -17.97 -2.81 3.03
N LEU A 145 -18.93 -3.68 3.31
CA LEU A 145 -18.65 -4.98 3.92
C LEU A 145 -17.71 -5.82 3.05
N LEU A 146 -17.94 -5.86 1.73
CA LEU A 146 -17.07 -6.58 0.80
C LEU A 146 -15.63 -6.07 0.82
N LEU A 147 -15.43 -4.76 0.97
CA LEU A 147 -14.09 -4.17 1.02
C LEU A 147 -13.45 -4.30 2.41
N ASN A 148 -14.21 -4.06 3.47
CA ASN A 148 -13.73 -4.12 4.86
C ASN A 148 -13.38 -5.55 5.31
N PHE A 149 -14.04 -6.55 4.73
CA PHE A 149 -13.79 -7.97 4.95
C PHE A 149 -13.13 -8.63 3.73
N ASN A 150 -12.40 -7.86 2.92
CA ASN A 150 -11.52 -8.44 1.91
C ASN A 150 -10.20 -8.86 2.60
N PRO A 151 -9.84 -10.17 2.63
CA PRO A 151 -8.63 -10.66 3.28
C PRO A 151 -7.37 -9.93 2.79
N GLU A 152 -7.25 -9.74 1.48
CA GLU A 152 -6.07 -9.15 0.83
C GLU A 152 -5.92 -7.67 1.20
N TYR A 153 -7.03 -6.94 1.32
CA TYR A 153 -7.01 -5.58 1.84
C TYR A 153 -6.66 -5.54 3.32
N ASN A 154 -7.16 -6.50 4.11
CA ASN A 154 -6.93 -6.60 5.55
C ASN A 154 -5.47 -6.93 5.92
N ASP A 155 -4.74 -7.59 5.03
CA ASP A 155 -3.30 -7.84 5.17
C ASP A 155 -2.47 -6.57 5.02
N VAL A 156 -2.89 -5.66 4.13
CA VAL A 156 -2.07 -4.49 3.78
C VAL A 156 -2.53 -3.20 4.46
N ARG A 157 -3.80 -3.08 4.87
CA ARG A 157 -4.39 -1.80 5.32
C ARG A 157 -3.78 -1.18 6.58
N LEU A 158 -2.99 -1.95 7.34
CA LEU A 158 -2.26 -1.48 8.53
C LEU A 158 -0.75 -1.28 8.29
N GLN A 159 -0.27 -1.57 7.07
CA GLN A 159 1.13 -1.35 6.71
C GLN A 159 1.46 0.14 6.77
N ILE A 160 2.67 0.44 7.24
CA ILE A 160 3.22 1.80 7.27
C ILE A 160 3.76 2.12 5.87
N SER A 161 2.83 2.44 4.97
CA SER A 161 3.12 2.69 3.56
C SER A 161 2.83 4.14 3.17
N ARG A 162 3.69 4.70 2.30
CA ARG A 162 3.50 6.03 1.69
C ARG A 162 2.22 6.11 0.86
N PHE A 163 1.67 4.97 0.43
CA PHE A 163 0.43 4.92 -0.35
C PHE A 163 -0.83 5.15 0.48
N GLN A 164 -0.78 4.96 1.81
CA GLN A 164 -1.93 5.19 2.70
C GLN A 164 -2.44 6.64 2.63
N PRO A 165 -1.59 7.68 2.80
CA PRO A 165 -2.03 9.06 2.62
C PRO A 165 -2.40 9.40 1.16
N VAL A 166 -1.73 8.79 0.17
CA VAL A 166 -2.06 8.98 -1.25
C VAL A 166 -3.48 8.52 -1.56
N LEU A 167 -3.89 7.36 -1.05
CA LEU A 167 -5.24 6.82 -1.23
C LEU A 167 -6.32 7.79 -0.69
N ILE A 168 -6.10 8.34 0.52
CA ILE A 168 -7.01 9.32 1.11
C ILE A 168 -7.08 10.58 0.28
N LEU A 169 -5.93 11.12 -0.14
CA LEU A 169 -5.87 12.34 -0.93
C LEU A 169 -6.59 12.15 -2.27
N TRP A 170 -6.41 10.99 -2.92
CA TRP A 170 -7.13 10.65 -4.14
C TRP A 170 -8.65 10.59 -3.93
N LEU A 171 -9.13 9.88 -2.88
CA LEU A 171 -10.55 9.81 -2.55
C LEU A 171 -11.13 11.18 -2.14
N ALA A 172 -10.38 11.96 -1.37
CA ALA A 172 -10.76 13.31 -0.95
C ALA A 172 -10.86 14.25 -2.15
N GLY A 173 -9.92 14.18 -3.09
CA GLY A 173 -9.96 14.94 -4.35
C GLY A 173 -11.19 14.62 -5.18
N LEU A 174 -11.51 13.32 -5.35
CA LEU A 174 -12.74 12.90 -6.01
C LEU A 174 -13.98 13.40 -5.27
N TYR A 175 -13.98 13.35 -3.93
CA TYR A 175 -15.11 13.78 -3.11
C TYR A 175 -15.35 15.28 -3.26
N LEU A 176 -14.30 16.10 -3.13
CA LEU A 176 -14.37 17.55 -3.27
C LEU A 176 -14.83 17.94 -4.68
N PHE A 177 -14.34 17.23 -5.71
CA PHE A 177 -14.82 17.41 -7.07
C PHE A 177 -16.32 17.13 -7.17
N LEU A 178 -16.77 15.95 -6.75
CA LEU A 178 -18.19 15.55 -6.84
C LEU A 178 -19.13 16.40 -5.98
N ALA A 179 -18.65 16.93 -4.86
CA ALA A 179 -19.43 17.79 -3.98
C ALA A 179 -19.65 19.19 -4.59
N HIS A 180 -18.65 19.76 -5.27
CA HIS A 180 -18.69 21.16 -5.68
C HIS A 180 -18.88 21.37 -7.19
N TYR A 181 -18.67 20.36 -8.05
CA TYR A 181 -18.65 20.58 -9.51
C TYR A 181 -19.92 21.19 -10.10
N LYS A 182 -21.09 20.96 -9.47
CA LYS A 182 -22.38 21.48 -9.96
C LYS A 182 -22.50 22.99 -9.78
N ASN A 183 -21.93 23.53 -8.71
CA ASN A 183 -22.10 24.94 -8.32
C ASN A 183 -20.83 25.76 -8.59
N HIS A 184 -19.65 25.16 -8.37
CA HIS A 184 -18.35 25.84 -8.46
C HIS A 184 -17.33 24.93 -9.15
N ILE A 185 -17.39 24.87 -10.49
CA ILE A 185 -16.52 23.97 -11.28
C ILE A 185 -15.02 24.28 -11.09
N HIS A 186 -14.65 25.56 -11.03
CA HIS A 186 -13.25 25.95 -10.82
C HIS A 186 -12.74 25.53 -9.44
N LEU A 187 -13.54 25.72 -8.38
CA LEU A 187 -13.19 25.30 -7.03
C LEU A 187 -13.09 23.77 -6.93
N ALA A 188 -13.98 23.04 -7.60
CA ALA A 188 -13.95 21.58 -7.66
C ALA A 188 -12.64 21.07 -8.28
N PHE A 189 -12.20 21.68 -9.38
CA PHE A 189 -10.97 21.31 -10.04
C PHE A 189 -9.71 21.76 -9.29
N THR A 190 -9.69 22.95 -8.70
CA THR A 190 -8.55 23.41 -7.89
C THR A 190 -8.40 22.55 -6.64
N ALA A 191 -9.50 22.19 -5.98
CA ALA A 191 -9.49 21.27 -4.85
C ALA A 191 -8.94 19.90 -5.23
N TRP A 192 -9.39 19.34 -6.37
CA TRP A 192 -8.84 18.08 -6.88
C TRP A 192 -7.35 18.20 -7.19
N ALA A 193 -6.93 19.25 -7.90
CA ALA A 193 -5.53 19.48 -8.26
C ALA A 193 -4.64 19.62 -7.02
N ALA A 194 -5.08 20.38 -6.01
CA ALA A 194 -4.37 20.54 -4.75
C ALA A 194 -4.16 19.19 -4.06
N THR A 195 -5.21 18.36 -3.96
CA THR A 195 -5.08 17.02 -3.35
C THR A 195 -4.18 16.08 -4.15
N ALA A 196 -4.25 16.10 -5.48
CA ALA A 196 -3.45 15.23 -6.35
C ALA A 196 -1.96 15.60 -6.33
N TRP A 197 -1.62 16.90 -6.39
CA TRP A 197 -0.24 17.36 -6.28
C TRP A 197 0.33 17.18 -4.86
N THR A 198 -0.50 17.31 -3.82
CA THR A 198 -0.09 16.96 -2.46
C THR A 198 0.25 15.46 -2.36
N ALA A 199 -0.50 14.59 -3.05
CA ALA A 199 -0.21 13.16 -3.08
C ALA A 199 1.13 12.83 -3.77
N ALA A 200 1.52 13.62 -4.79
CA ALA A 200 2.82 13.49 -5.45
C ALA A 200 4.02 13.75 -4.51
N LEU A 201 3.82 14.51 -3.42
CA LEU A 201 4.86 14.71 -2.39
C LEU A 201 5.15 13.45 -1.56
N PHE A 202 4.21 12.50 -1.52
CA PHE A 202 4.38 11.23 -0.80
C PHE A 202 4.97 10.15 -1.70
N VAL A 203 4.46 10.04 -2.93
CA VAL A 203 4.93 9.04 -3.91
C VAL A 203 5.04 9.68 -5.29
N PRO A 204 6.23 9.66 -5.93
CA PRO A 204 6.44 10.27 -7.24
C PRO A 204 5.49 9.74 -8.33
N ILE A 205 5.10 8.46 -8.26
CA ILE A 205 4.15 7.85 -9.19
C ILE A 205 2.80 8.60 -9.24
N ALA A 206 2.40 9.24 -8.13
CA ALA A 206 1.15 10.00 -8.06
C ALA A 206 1.21 11.29 -8.90
N ALA A 207 2.40 11.76 -9.30
CA ALA A 207 2.53 12.85 -10.27
C ALA A 207 1.97 12.46 -11.65
N PHE A 208 2.11 11.19 -12.07
CA PHE A 208 1.49 10.71 -13.30
C PHE A 208 -0.05 10.70 -13.20
N TRP A 209 -0.58 10.47 -12.01
CA TRP A 209 -2.00 10.55 -11.75
C TRP A 209 -2.47 12.00 -11.78
N ALA A 210 -1.74 12.90 -11.11
CA ALA A 210 -2.03 14.34 -11.12
C ALA A 210 -1.99 14.90 -12.55
N SER A 211 -1.07 14.45 -13.40
CA SER A 211 -0.94 14.93 -14.77
C SER A 211 -1.96 14.32 -15.73
N GLY A 212 -2.19 13.00 -15.77
CA GLY A 212 -3.02 12.39 -16.82
C GLY A 212 -4.47 12.09 -16.44
N PHE A 213 -4.76 11.83 -15.16
CA PHE A 213 -6.14 11.60 -14.69
C PHE A 213 -7.12 12.77 -14.97
N PRO A 214 -6.73 14.06 -14.94
CA PRO A 214 -7.69 15.12 -15.13
C PRO A 214 -8.27 15.18 -16.55
N LEU A 215 -7.62 14.58 -17.55
CA LEU A 215 -8.20 14.40 -18.90
C LEU A 215 -9.50 13.60 -18.84
N LEU A 216 -9.63 12.66 -17.91
CA LEU A 216 -10.84 11.85 -17.75
C LEU A 216 -12.06 12.70 -17.36
N PHE A 217 -11.86 13.85 -16.70
CA PHE A 217 -12.97 14.76 -16.36
C PHE A 217 -13.65 15.38 -17.59
N LEU A 218 -13.03 15.34 -18.77
CA LEU A 218 -13.71 15.66 -20.03
C LEU A 218 -14.93 14.75 -20.26
N PHE A 219 -14.83 13.48 -19.84
CA PHE A 219 -15.87 12.48 -20.02
C PHE A 219 -16.90 12.43 -18.88
N TRP A 220 -16.71 13.18 -17.79
CA TRP A 220 -17.64 13.21 -16.65
C TRP A 220 -19.04 13.72 -17.07
N PRO A 221 -20.16 13.11 -16.65
CA PRO A 221 -21.49 13.63 -16.97
C PRO A 221 -21.68 15.04 -16.39
N GLY A 222 -22.36 15.92 -17.13
CA GLY A 222 -22.64 17.29 -16.71
C GLY A 222 -23.90 17.83 -17.37
N SER A 223 -24.48 18.88 -16.81
CA SER A 223 -25.63 19.58 -17.39
C SER A 223 -25.21 20.34 -18.66
N GLY A 224 -26.04 20.27 -19.71
CA GLY A 224 -25.87 21.05 -20.94
C GLY A 224 -25.23 20.33 -22.15
N ASN A 225 -25.19 21.04 -23.27
CA ASN A 225 -24.68 20.56 -24.56
C ASN A 225 -23.21 20.12 -24.48
N TRP A 226 -22.85 19.04 -25.17
CA TRP A 226 -21.51 18.43 -25.11
C TRP A 226 -20.39 19.42 -25.50
N ARG A 227 -20.63 20.28 -26.51
CA ARG A 227 -19.69 21.32 -26.95
C ARG A 227 -19.38 22.33 -25.85
N ARG A 228 -20.41 22.81 -25.13
CA ARG A 228 -20.24 23.79 -24.06
C ARG A 228 -19.47 23.20 -22.88
N ARG A 229 -19.73 21.93 -22.55
CA ARG A 229 -18.97 21.18 -21.53
C ARG A 229 -17.50 21.00 -21.89
N LEU A 230 -17.21 20.64 -23.14
CA LEU A 230 -15.83 20.55 -23.63
C LEU A 230 -15.13 21.90 -23.60
N CYS A 231 -15.80 22.99 -23.98
CA CYS A 231 -15.21 24.33 -23.92
C CYS A 231 -14.91 24.75 -22.47
N GLU A 232 -15.86 24.60 -21.54
CA GLU A 232 -15.69 25.03 -20.15
C GLU A 232 -14.61 24.20 -19.42
N ARG A 233 -14.63 22.88 -19.57
CA ARG A 233 -13.64 21.99 -18.95
C ARG A 233 -12.30 22.00 -19.66
N GLY A 234 -12.32 22.09 -20.99
CA GLY A 234 -11.12 22.21 -21.82
C GLY A 234 -10.36 23.49 -21.51
N ARG A 235 -11.04 24.62 -21.29
CA ARG A 235 -10.38 25.87 -20.82
C ARG A 235 -9.68 25.68 -19.49
N PHE A 236 -10.33 25.02 -18.53
CA PHE A 236 -9.70 24.72 -17.24
C PHE A 236 -8.47 23.81 -17.43
N LEU A 237 -8.62 22.71 -18.17
CA LEU A 237 -7.51 21.78 -18.40
C LEU A 237 -6.34 22.46 -19.13
N LEU A 238 -6.62 23.32 -20.10
CA LEU A 238 -5.61 24.09 -20.79
C LEU A 238 -4.88 25.04 -19.82
N ALA A 239 -5.61 25.75 -18.96
CA ALA A 239 -5.00 26.57 -17.92
C ALA A 239 -4.18 25.74 -16.91
N TYR A 240 -4.68 24.55 -16.54
CA TYR A 240 -4.01 23.62 -15.64
C TYR A 240 -2.69 23.10 -16.21
N TYR A 241 -2.69 22.62 -17.45
CA TYR A 241 -1.48 22.16 -18.13
C TYR A 241 -0.54 23.30 -18.48
N ALA A 242 -1.04 24.47 -18.83
CA ALA A 242 -0.22 25.66 -19.04
C ALA A 242 0.50 26.07 -17.75
N LEU A 243 -0.19 26.02 -16.60
CA LEU A 243 0.42 26.28 -15.30
C LEU A 243 1.51 25.25 -14.97
N ILE A 244 1.25 23.96 -15.21
CA ILE A 244 2.26 22.90 -15.01
C ILE A 244 3.48 23.15 -15.91
N ALA A 245 3.26 23.43 -17.20
CA ALA A 245 4.33 23.70 -18.15
C ALA A 245 5.14 24.95 -17.74
N LEU A 246 4.47 26.00 -17.26
CA LEU A 246 5.10 27.21 -16.75
C LEU A 246 5.94 26.93 -15.51
N ILE A 247 5.44 26.13 -14.55
CA ILE A 247 6.21 25.72 -13.37
C ILE A 247 7.45 24.91 -13.79
N ILE A 248 7.29 23.94 -14.70
CA ILE A 248 8.42 23.14 -15.21
C ILE A 248 9.45 24.04 -15.91
N ALA A 249 9.01 25.03 -16.69
CA ALA A 249 9.90 25.96 -17.38
C ALA A 249 10.60 26.95 -16.42
N CYS A 250 9.90 27.43 -15.40
CA CYS A 250 10.43 28.42 -14.46
C CYS A 250 11.31 27.82 -13.35
N VAL A 251 11.20 26.53 -13.06
CA VAL A 251 11.99 25.84 -12.02
C VAL A 251 13.12 25.06 -12.70
N PRO A 252 14.39 25.52 -12.64
CA PRO A 252 15.50 24.91 -13.38
C PRO A 252 15.70 23.43 -13.07
N GLN A 253 15.50 23.02 -11.82
CA GLN A 253 15.59 21.62 -11.41
C GLN A 253 14.54 20.74 -12.11
N TRP A 254 13.32 21.26 -12.29
CA TRP A 254 12.23 20.53 -12.93
C TRP A 254 12.40 20.53 -14.45
N HIS A 255 12.90 21.62 -15.02
CA HIS A 255 13.26 21.70 -16.43
C HIS A 255 14.35 20.68 -16.80
N ASN A 256 15.42 20.61 -15.99
CA ASN A 256 16.52 19.68 -16.20
C ASN A 256 16.07 18.22 -15.97
N ALA A 257 15.24 17.97 -14.95
CA ALA A 257 14.64 16.65 -14.75
C ALA A 257 13.73 16.24 -15.92
N ALA A 258 12.86 17.13 -16.39
CA ALA A 258 11.92 16.85 -17.47
C ALA A 258 12.61 16.61 -18.82
N SER A 259 13.71 17.32 -19.11
CA SER A 259 14.50 17.11 -20.32
C SER A 259 15.29 15.80 -20.31
N GLY A 260 15.76 15.35 -19.14
CA GLY A 260 16.41 14.05 -18.97
C GLY A 260 15.45 12.86 -18.82
N TRP A 261 14.18 13.11 -18.51
CA TRP A 261 13.22 12.04 -18.20
C TRP A 261 12.91 11.11 -19.37
N LEU A 262 12.70 11.64 -20.57
CA LEU A 262 12.33 10.80 -21.71
C LEU A 262 13.41 9.77 -22.09
N PRO A 263 14.70 10.14 -22.25
CA PRO A 263 15.74 9.15 -22.53
C PRO A 263 15.95 8.16 -21.39
N GLU A 264 15.88 8.61 -20.13
CA GLU A 264 16.00 7.72 -18.96
C GLU A 264 14.84 6.71 -18.89
N ILE A 265 13.61 7.17 -19.10
CA ILE A 265 12.42 6.30 -19.17
C ILE A 265 12.60 5.25 -20.26
N LEU A 266 13.03 5.64 -21.45
CA LEU A 266 13.24 4.71 -22.56
C LEU A 266 14.36 3.69 -22.22
N HIS A 267 15.44 4.15 -21.60
CA HIS A 267 16.54 3.29 -21.17
C HIS A 267 16.10 2.26 -20.11
N GLN A 268 15.37 2.68 -19.08
CA GLN A 268 14.83 1.79 -18.05
C GLN A 268 13.85 0.77 -18.64
N ILE A 269 12.96 1.22 -19.54
CA ILE A 269 12.03 0.33 -20.25
C ILE A 269 12.80 -0.72 -21.06
N ASP A 270 13.84 -0.33 -21.79
CA ASP A 270 14.65 -1.26 -22.57
C ASP A 270 15.39 -2.27 -21.70
N LEU A 271 15.98 -1.83 -20.57
CA LEU A 271 16.63 -2.73 -19.60
C LEU A 271 15.64 -3.76 -19.05
N LYS A 272 14.47 -3.32 -18.59
CA LYS A 272 13.46 -4.20 -17.99
C LYS A 272 12.76 -5.10 -18.98
N ARG A 273 12.59 -4.65 -20.22
CA ARG A 273 12.14 -5.51 -21.32
C ARG A 273 13.10 -6.67 -21.54
N ASN A 274 14.41 -6.42 -21.49
CA ASN A 274 15.41 -7.47 -21.66
C ASN A 274 15.42 -8.44 -20.48
N GLU A 275 15.24 -7.95 -19.25
CA GLU A 275 15.05 -8.82 -18.06
C GLU A 275 13.80 -9.71 -18.19
N LEU A 276 12.67 -9.15 -18.63
CA LEU A 276 11.43 -9.91 -18.84
C LEU A 276 11.59 -10.96 -19.96
N ALA A 277 12.28 -10.63 -21.04
CA ALA A 277 12.60 -11.58 -22.11
C ALA A 277 13.40 -12.78 -21.59
N PHE A 278 14.39 -12.53 -20.71
CA PHE A 278 15.17 -13.57 -20.06
C PHE A 278 14.32 -14.46 -19.15
N LEU A 279 13.38 -13.88 -18.40
CA LEU A 279 12.47 -14.64 -17.54
C LEU A 279 11.49 -15.54 -18.31
N ILE A 280 11.07 -15.13 -19.51
CA ILE A 280 10.13 -15.90 -20.33
C ILE A 280 10.84 -17.06 -21.05
N ASN A 281 12.08 -16.86 -21.50
CA ASN A 281 12.87 -17.92 -22.12
C ASN A 281 14.37 -17.73 -21.90
N ALA A 282 14.88 -18.32 -20.81
CA ALA A 282 16.30 -18.23 -20.44
C ALA A 282 17.25 -18.87 -21.47
N ASN A 283 16.76 -19.82 -22.27
CA ASN A 283 17.58 -20.58 -23.23
C ASN A 283 17.58 -19.98 -24.64
N ASN A 284 16.62 -19.09 -24.96
CA ASN A 284 16.54 -18.41 -26.25
C ASN A 284 15.84 -17.04 -26.02
N PRO A 285 16.60 -15.99 -25.65
CA PRO A 285 16.01 -14.70 -25.33
C PRO A 285 15.32 -14.15 -26.58
N VAL A 286 13.99 -14.16 -26.57
CA VAL A 286 13.20 -13.51 -27.62
C VAL A 286 13.35 -12.02 -27.43
N GLU A 287 13.84 -11.30 -28.44
CA GLU A 287 13.83 -9.83 -28.42
C GLU A 287 12.37 -9.37 -28.38
N LEU A 288 11.89 -9.05 -27.17
CA LEU A 288 10.56 -8.48 -27.00
C LEU A 288 10.56 -7.08 -27.63
N GLY A 289 9.55 -6.76 -28.42
CA GLY A 289 9.29 -5.37 -28.81
C GLY A 289 8.84 -4.52 -27.61
N ILE A 290 8.93 -3.19 -27.70
CA ILE A 290 8.42 -2.27 -26.65
C ILE A 290 6.93 -2.54 -26.37
N GLY A 291 6.14 -2.78 -27.42
CA GLY A 291 4.71 -3.09 -27.29
C GLY A 291 4.45 -4.42 -26.57
N GLU A 292 5.30 -5.43 -26.80
CA GLU A 292 5.17 -6.74 -26.16
C GLU A 292 5.57 -6.68 -24.69
N GLY A 293 6.65 -5.97 -24.34
CA GLY A 293 7.04 -5.71 -22.95
C GLY A 293 5.97 -4.96 -22.17
N TYR A 294 5.30 -3.99 -22.82
CA TYR A 294 4.15 -3.30 -22.22
C TYR A 294 2.95 -4.24 -22.02
N LEU A 295 2.67 -5.13 -22.97
CA LEU A 295 1.58 -6.10 -22.87
C LEU A 295 1.82 -7.11 -21.74
N VAL A 296 3.04 -7.64 -21.62
CA VAL A 296 3.44 -8.50 -20.49
C VAL A 296 3.24 -7.77 -19.16
N SER A 297 3.66 -6.51 -19.09
CA SER A 297 3.48 -5.67 -17.89
C SER A 297 2.01 -5.45 -17.54
N LEU A 298 1.14 -5.22 -18.53
CA LEU A 298 -0.30 -5.13 -18.33
C LEU A 298 -0.87 -6.43 -17.73
N VAL A 299 -0.43 -7.59 -18.20
CA VAL A 299 -0.87 -8.89 -17.67
C VAL A 299 -0.42 -9.08 -16.23
N LEU A 300 0.85 -8.80 -15.91
CA LEU A 300 1.37 -8.92 -14.54
C LEU A 300 0.63 -7.99 -13.56
N VAL A 301 0.39 -6.75 -13.97
CA VAL A 301 -0.39 -5.78 -13.20
C VAL A 301 -1.83 -6.25 -13.02
N ALA A 302 -2.45 -6.86 -14.03
CA ALA A 302 -3.79 -7.43 -13.93
C ALA A 302 -3.84 -8.62 -12.96
N LEU A 303 -2.85 -9.51 -13.00
CA LEU A 303 -2.73 -10.63 -12.07
C LEU A 303 -2.57 -10.13 -10.63
N ASN A 304 -1.74 -9.11 -10.40
CA ASN A 304 -1.57 -8.56 -9.06
C ASN A 304 -2.84 -7.81 -8.59
N ALA A 305 -3.49 -7.06 -9.48
CA ALA A 305 -4.78 -6.44 -9.15
C ALA A 305 -5.85 -7.50 -8.81
N LEU A 306 -5.90 -8.62 -9.53
CA LEU A 306 -6.82 -9.73 -9.28
C LEU A 306 -6.53 -10.41 -7.94
N LYS A 307 -5.25 -10.61 -7.60
CA LYS A 307 -4.81 -11.08 -6.29
C LYS A 307 -5.39 -10.17 -5.21
N ILE A 308 -5.17 -8.86 -5.28
CA ILE A 308 -5.64 -7.89 -4.26
C ILE A 308 -7.17 -7.74 -4.20
N MET A 309 -7.87 -7.93 -5.32
CA MET A 309 -9.34 -7.99 -5.32
C MET A 309 -9.86 -9.20 -4.54
N GLY A 310 -9.10 -10.31 -4.52
CA GLY A 310 -9.53 -11.55 -3.91
C GLY A 310 -10.62 -12.27 -4.70
N PRO A 311 -10.89 -13.55 -4.37
CA PRO A 311 -11.74 -14.43 -5.17
C PRO A 311 -13.20 -13.96 -5.25
N LEU A 312 -13.73 -13.35 -4.18
CA LEU A 312 -15.13 -12.93 -4.14
C LEU A 312 -15.40 -11.76 -5.09
N ILE A 313 -14.53 -10.73 -5.08
CA ILE A 313 -14.66 -9.60 -6.01
C ILE A 313 -14.37 -10.06 -7.44
N ALA A 314 -13.40 -10.95 -7.64
CA ALA A 314 -13.15 -11.56 -8.95
C ALA A 314 -14.39 -12.27 -9.51
N ILE A 315 -15.08 -13.10 -8.71
CA ILE A 315 -16.34 -13.76 -9.11
C ILE A 315 -17.39 -12.71 -9.49
N LEU A 316 -17.53 -11.64 -8.72
CA LEU A 316 -18.44 -10.54 -9.05
C LEU A 316 -18.10 -9.93 -10.43
N VAL A 317 -16.83 -9.66 -10.71
CA VAL A 317 -16.36 -9.17 -12.02
C VAL A 317 -16.70 -10.14 -13.14
N PHE A 318 -16.36 -11.42 -13.01
CA PHE A 318 -16.70 -12.43 -14.03
C PHE A 318 -18.20 -12.54 -14.26
N THR A 319 -19.01 -12.44 -13.20
CA THR A 319 -20.46 -12.43 -13.35
C THR A 319 -20.99 -11.18 -14.05
N ALA A 320 -20.28 -10.04 -13.95
CA ALA A 320 -20.62 -8.80 -14.65
C ALA A 320 -20.39 -8.87 -16.15
N LEU A 321 -19.43 -9.70 -16.56
CA LEU A 321 -19.00 -9.85 -17.94
C LEU A 321 -19.83 -10.88 -18.71
N LEU A 322 -20.64 -11.70 -18.02
CA LEU A 322 -21.47 -12.73 -18.66
C LEU A 322 -22.60 -12.09 -19.51
N PRO A 323 -22.69 -12.42 -20.82
CA PRO A 323 -23.61 -11.78 -21.76
C PRO A 323 -25.10 -11.96 -21.42
N ASN A 324 -25.46 -13.07 -20.76
CA ASN A 324 -26.84 -13.40 -20.40
C ASN A 324 -27.31 -12.77 -19.08
N ARG A 325 -26.44 -12.04 -18.38
CA ARG A 325 -26.76 -11.32 -17.14
C ARG A 325 -26.40 -9.85 -17.27
N ALA A 326 -26.89 -9.19 -18.31
CA ALA A 326 -26.93 -7.73 -18.40
C ALA A 326 -27.88 -7.16 -17.32
N THR A 327 -27.54 -7.33 -16.04
CA THR A 327 -28.20 -6.67 -14.93
C THR A 327 -28.05 -5.18 -15.15
N GLY A 328 -29.16 -4.45 -15.10
CA GLY A 328 -29.15 -2.98 -15.19
C GLY A 328 -28.11 -2.41 -14.23
N SER A 329 -27.22 -1.59 -14.75
CA SER A 329 -26.22 -0.89 -13.94
C SER A 329 -26.95 0.11 -13.03
N VAL A 330 -26.63 0.10 -11.73
CA VAL A 330 -27.09 1.15 -10.79
C VAL A 330 -26.47 2.50 -11.14
N LEU A 331 -25.29 2.48 -11.76
CA LEU A 331 -24.62 3.67 -12.27
C LEU A 331 -25.23 4.11 -13.61
N GLU A 332 -25.39 5.42 -13.77
CA GLU A 332 -25.70 6.03 -15.06
C GLU A 332 -24.64 5.63 -16.11
N ARG A 333 -25.04 5.37 -17.35
CA ARG A 333 -24.16 4.89 -18.43
C ARG A 333 -22.89 5.73 -18.59
N ARG A 334 -23.00 7.06 -18.45
CA ARG A 334 -21.87 8.00 -18.57
C ARG A 334 -20.93 7.95 -17.36
N VAL A 335 -21.48 7.85 -16.15
CA VAL A 335 -20.71 7.66 -14.91
C VAL A 335 -19.94 6.33 -14.97
N ARG A 336 -20.60 5.26 -15.43
CA ARG A 336 -19.96 3.96 -15.65
C ARG A 336 -18.81 4.05 -16.66
N GLY A 337 -19.03 4.76 -17.78
CA GLY A 337 -17.99 5.01 -18.77
C GLY A 337 -16.77 5.72 -18.17
N PHE A 338 -16.99 6.77 -17.38
CA PHE A 338 -15.91 7.48 -16.67
C PHE A 338 -15.10 6.55 -15.77
N PHE A 339 -15.75 5.75 -14.92
CA PHE A 339 -15.02 4.84 -14.02
C PHE A 339 -14.33 3.68 -14.76
N ALA A 340 -14.88 3.22 -15.89
CA ALA A 340 -14.21 2.25 -16.74
C ALA A 340 -12.95 2.84 -17.39
N CYS A 341 -13.03 4.08 -17.90
CA CYS A 341 -11.85 4.79 -18.40
C CYS A 341 -10.84 5.08 -17.29
N ALA A 342 -11.29 5.41 -16.08
CA ALA A 342 -10.42 5.56 -14.92
C ALA A 342 -9.69 4.26 -14.58
N LEU A 343 -10.39 3.13 -14.56
CA LEU A 343 -9.77 1.82 -14.32
C LEU A 343 -8.76 1.48 -15.42
N ALA A 344 -9.09 1.70 -16.69
CA ALA A 344 -8.17 1.49 -17.81
C ALA A 344 -6.93 2.40 -17.72
N TRP A 345 -7.12 3.66 -17.32
CA TRP A 345 -6.03 4.60 -17.09
C TRP A 345 -5.11 4.13 -15.96
N LEU A 346 -5.67 3.72 -14.81
CA LEU A 346 -4.87 3.19 -13.69
C LEU A 346 -4.08 1.96 -14.13
N TRP A 347 -4.71 1.07 -14.90
CA TRP A 347 -4.08 -0.13 -15.40
C TRP A 347 -2.90 0.18 -16.32
N GLY A 348 -3.10 1.07 -17.29
CA GLY A 348 -2.04 1.48 -18.21
C GLY A 348 -0.88 2.20 -17.50
N MET A 349 -1.19 3.06 -16.52
CA MET A 349 -0.18 3.76 -15.74
C MET A 349 0.59 2.85 -14.80
N ALA A 350 -0.06 1.86 -14.21
CA ALA A 350 0.59 0.86 -13.36
C ALA A 350 1.58 0.01 -14.17
N ALA A 351 1.22 -0.39 -15.39
CA ALA A 351 2.12 -1.12 -16.28
C ALA A 351 3.33 -0.27 -16.69
N PHE A 352 3.11 1.01 -17.00
CA PHE A 352 4.20 1.94 -17.29
C PHE A 352 5.13 2.13 -16.09
N ALA A 353 4.56 2.29 -14.89
CA ALA A 353 5.36 2.44 -13.68
C ALA A 353 6.13 1.17 -13.30
N TYR A 354 5.58 -0.01 -13.58
CA TYR A 354 6.28 -1.27 -13.40
C TYR A 354 7.53 -1.34 -14.29
N LEU A 355 7.42 -0.96 -15.56
CA LEU A 355 8.56 -0.91 -16.47
C LEU A 355 9.60 0.13 -16.04
N TYR A 356 9.16 1.26 -15.49
CA TYR A 356 10.06 2.33 -15.05
C TYR A 356 10.79 2.01 -13.75
N TYR A 357 10.08 1.52 -12.72
CA TYR A 357 10.67 1.24 -11.40
C TYR A 357 11.23 -0.18 -11.28
N GLY A 358 10.97 -1.06 -12.24
CA GLY A 358 11.46 -2.44 -12.24
C GLY A 358 10.84 -3.35 -11.17
N THR A 359 9.90 -2.83 -10.39
CA THR A 359 9.31 -3.52 -9.24
C THR A 359 7.81 -3.28 -9.21
N LEU A 360 7.05 -4.31 -8.83
CA LEU A 360 5.62 -4.15 -8.57
C LEU A 360 5.47 -3.21 -7.38
N SER A 361 4.64 -2.19 -7.54
CA SER A 361 4.31 -1.27 -6.44
C SER A 361 3.67 -2.03 -5.28
N SER A 362 3.82 -1.50 -4.06
CA SER A 362 3.17 -2.02 -2.84
C SER A 362 1.72 -2.45 -3.11
N ASP A 363 1.29 -3.57 -2.55
CA ASP A 363 -0.06 -4.13 -2.74
C ASP A 363 -1.18 -3.10 -2.46
N LEU A 364 -0.92 -2.13 -1.57
CA LEU A 364 -1.82 -1.03 -1.26
C LEU A 364 -2.09 -0.08 -2.45
N PHE A 365 -1.15 0.04 -3.39
CA PHE A 365 -1.29 0.78 -4.65
C PHE A 365 -2.44 0.25 -5.52
N TYR A 366 -2.78 -1.03 -5.39
CA TYR A 366 -3.86 -1.66 -6.17
C TYR A 366 -5.25 -1.48 -5.54
N THR A 367 -5.34 -0.94 -4.32
CA THR A 367 -6.63 -0.68 -3.64
C THR A 367 -7.60 0.17 -4.46
N PRO A 368 -7.19 1.26 -5.17
CA PRO A 368 -8.05 1.99 -6.08
C PRO A 368 -8.66 1.12 -7.19
N PHE A 369 -7.95 0.09 -7.70
CA PHE A 369 -8.49 -0.85 -8.68
C PHE A 369 -9.68 -1.60 -8.08
N THR A 370 -9.51 -2.13 -6.87
CA THR A 370 -10.57 -2.85 -6.15
C THR A 370 -11.77 -1.93 -5.89
N MET A 371 -11.54 -0.70 -5.43
CA MET A 371 -12.62 0.28 -5.17
C MET A 371 -13.39 0.66 -6.45
N LEU A 372 -12.69 0.98 -7.54
CA LEU A 372 -13.31 1.29 -8.83
C LEU A 372 -14.10 0.10 -9.38
N THR A 373 -13.53 -1.10 -9.28
CA THR A 373 -14.16 -2.33 -9.73
C THR A 373 -15.45 -2.62 -8.95
N LEU A 374 -15.42 -2.45 -7.62
CA LEU A 374 -16.62 -2.58 -6.78
C LEU A 374 -17.71 -1.57 -7.17
N TRP A 375 -17.37 -0.33 -7.54
CA TRP A 375 -18.35 0.62 -8.06
C TRP A 375 -18.94 0.16 -9.40
N LEU A 376 -18.10 -0.30 -10.33
CA LEU A 376 -18.53 -0.79 -11.64
C LEU A 376 -19.43 -2.02 -11.56
N VAL A 377 -19.19 -2.89 -10.58
CA VAL A 377 -19.95 -4.14 -10.35
C VAL A 377 -21.13 -3.95 -9.38
N SER A 378 -21.38 -2.72 -8.93
CA SER A 378 -22.44 -2.40 -7.96
C SER A 378 -23.86 -2.81 -8.40
N GLY A 379 -24.10 -2.93 -9.72
CA GLY A 379 -25.34 -3.45 -10.28
C GLY A 379 -25.65 -4.91 -9.89
N ILE A 380 -24.63 -5.76 -9.83
CA ILE A 380 -24.80 -7.17 -9.44
C ILE A 380 -25.07 -7.27 -7.94
N VAL A 381 -24.36 -6.49 -7.15
CA VAL A 381 -24.55 -6.41 -5.70
C VAL A 381 -25.97 -5.94 -5.39
N TYR A 382 -26.49 -4.97 -6.15
CA TYR A 382 -27.87 -4.54 -6.06
C TYR A 382 -28.87 -5.61 -6.50
N ASP A 383 -28.66 -6.30 -7.62
CA ASP A 383 -29.55 -7.40 -8.06
C ASP A 383 -29.56 -8.55 -7.04
N ALA A 384 -28.40 -8.93 -6.52
CA ALA A 384 -28.27 -9.93 -5.46
C ALA A 384 -29.05 -9.51 -4.21
N LEU A 385 -28.95 -8.23 -3.80
CA LEU A 385 -29.72 -7.67 -2.69
C LEU A 385 -31.24 -7.74 -2.95
N GLN A 386 -31.69 -7.37 -4.15
CA GLN A 386 -33.11 -7.42 -4.51
C GLN A 386 -33.65 -8.85 -4.57
N ARG A 387 -32.89 -9.80 -5.10
CA ARG A 387 -33.24 -11.22 -5.07
C ARG A 387 -33.33 -11.75 -3.65
N GLY A 388 -32.39 -11.36 -2.78
CA GLY A 388 -32.39 -11.69 -1.36
C GLY A 388 -33.60 -11.14 -0.59
N LYS A 389 -34.14 -9.99 -1.02
CA LYS A 389 -35.38 -9.42 -0.48
C LYS A 389 -36.63 -10.07 -1.05
N SER A 390 -36.65 -10.35 -2.36
CA SER A 390 -37.75 -11.02 -3.03
C SER A 390 -38.03 -12.38 -2.39
N THR A 391 -39.28 -12.85 -2.35
CA THR A 391 -39.64 -14.21 -1.87
C THR A 391 -39.07 -15.35 -2.72
N ARG A 392 -38.33 -15.05 -3.80
CA ARG A 392 -37.80 -16.05 -4.76
C ARG A 392 -36.74 -16.98 -4.18
N ILE A 393 -35.96 -16.54 -3.20
CA ILE A 393 -34.97 -17.41 -2.53
C ILE A 393 -35.64 -18.05 -1.31
N PRO A 394 -35.67 -19.39 -1.18
CA PRO A 394 -36.23 -20.06 -0.01
C PRO A 394 -35.48 -19.65 1.27
N PRO A 395 -36.16 -19.64 2.43
CA PRO A 395 -35.60 -19.12 3.67
C PRO A 395 -34.35 -19.90 4.13
N GLU A 396 -34.27 -21.21 3.90
CA GLU A 396 -33.07 -21.97 4.28
C GLU A 396 -31.84 -21.49 3.50
N ARG A 397 -31.98 -21.30 2.18
CA ARG A 397 -30.87 -20.81 1.33
C ARG A 397 -30.43 -19.40 1.71
N ARG A 398 -31.35 -18.53 2.16
CA ARG A 398 -30.96 -17.20 2.67
C ARG A 398 -30.15 -17.29 3.96
N LEU A 399 -30.53 -18.18 4.86
CA LEU A 399 -29.80 -18.40 6.10
C LEU A 399 -28.40 -18.94 5.82
N VAL A 400 -28.26 -19.88 4.89
CA VAL A 400 -26.95 -20.37 4.42
C VAL A 400 -26.12 -19.22 3.83
N LEU A 401 -26.69 -18.37 2.98
CA LEU A 401 -25.97 -17.21 2.42
C LEU A 401 -25.50 -16.22 3.49
N ILE A 402 -26.32 -15.94 4.51
CA ILE A 402 -25.95 -15.07 5.61
C ILE A 402 -24.78 -15.68 6.41
N TRP A 403 -24.87 -16.98 6.72
CA TRP A 403 -23.78 -17.67 7.42
C TRP A 403 -22.50 -17.76 6.60
N LEU A 404 -22.59 -17.93 5.27
CA LEU A 404 -21.44 -17.86 4.39
C LEU A 404 -20.80 -16.47 4.40
N LEU A 405 -21.59 -15.39 4.41
CA LEU A 405 -21.06 -14.03 4.53
C LEU A 405 -20.36 -13.81 5.88
N ILE A 406 -20.94 -14.32 6.98
CA ILE A 406 -20.32 -14.27 8.31
C ILE A 406 -19.02 -15.08 8.32
N ALA A 407 -19.02 -16.28 7.76
CA ALA A 407 -17.84 -17.13 7.68
C ALA A 407 -16.73 -16.47 6.84
N CYS A 408 -17.06 -15.86 5.71
CA CYS A 408 -16.12 -15.08 4.90
C CYS A 408 -15.57 -13.88 5.70
N ALA A 409 -16.43 -13.16 6.43
CA ALA A 409 -16.00 -12.04 7.26
C ALA A 409 -15.03 -12.48 8.36
N LEU A 410 -15.33 -13.59 9.05
CA LEU A 410 -14.44 -14.16 10.05
C LEU A 410 -13.11 -14.64 9.43
N ALA A 411 -13.17 -15.34 8.30
CA ALA A 411 -11.99 -15.81 7.59
C ALA A 411 -11.09 -14.65 7.10
N SER A 412 -11.65 -13.47 6.83
CA SER A 412 -10.88 -12.29 6.40
C SER A 412 -10.13 -11.57 7.53
N ILE A 413 -10.43 -11.93 8.77
CA ILE A 413 -9.81 -11.33 9.96
C ILE A 413 -8.84 -12.33 10.60
N ILE A 414 -9.20 -13.62 10.57
CA ILE A 414 -8.42 -14.69 11.17
C ILE A 414 -7.21 -15.02 10.30
N THR A 415 -6.02 -14.83 10.85
CA THR A 415 -4.76 -15.25 10.23
C THR A 415 -4.46 -16.71 10.56
N PHE A 416 -4.54 -17.58 9.55
CA PHE A 416 -4.17 -18.99 9.69
C PHE A 416 -2.66 -19.18 9.47
N GLY A 417 -1.85 -19.13 10.53
CA GLY A 417 -0.38 -19.24 10.38
C GLY A 417 0.39 -19.25 11.70
N PRO A 418 1.73 -19.48 11.66
CA PRO A 418 2.58 -19.24 12.82
C PRO A 418 2.52 -17.75 13.18
N LYS A 419 2.10 -17.46 14.42
CA LYS A 419 1.99 -16.09 14.91
C LYS A 419 3.39 -15.52 15.18
N PRO A 420 3.79 -14.39 14.59
CA PRO A 420 5.14 -13.83 14.74
C PRO A 420 5.38 -13.15 16.09
N GLY A 421 4.40 -13.14 17.01
CA GLY A 421 4.52 -12.46 18.31
C GLY A 421 5.70 -12.91 19.17
N TYR A 422 6.21 -14.14 18.99
CA TYR A 422 7.42 -14.62 19.66
C TYR A 422 8.68 -13.85 19.21
N LEU A 423 8.76 -13.43 17.94
CA LEU A 423 9.86 -12.61 17.39
C LEU A 423 9.89 -11.23 18.05
N ARG A 424 8.71 -10.60 18.17
CA ARG A 424 8.56 -9.32 18.87
C ARG A 424 8.98 -9.43 20.32
N LYS A 425 8.51 -10.47 21.03
CA LYS A 425 8.89 -10.71 22.44
C LYS A 425 10.39 -10.90 22.61
N ALA A 426 11.03 -11.67 21.73
CA ALA A 426 12.48 -11.88 21.76
C ALA A 426 13.25 -10.58 21.53
N GLY A 427 12.84 -9.76 20.55
CA GLY A 427 13.45 -8.44 20.30
C GLY A 427 13.23 -7.46 21.45
N GLU A 428 12.01 -7.36 21.99
CA GLU A 428 11.71 -6.51 23.15
C GLU A 428 12.50 -6.97 24.40
N TRP A 429 12.66 -8.28 24.62
CA TRP A 429 13.49 -8.80 25.71
C TRP A 429 14.96 -8.35 25.57
N ALA A 430 15.53 -8.48 24.37
CA ALA A 430 16.91 -8.06 24.08
C ALA A 430 17.09 -6.55 24.28
N ARG A 431 16.07 -5.75 23.95
CA ARG A 431 16.07 -4.30 24.20
C ARG A 431 16.03 -3.96 25.69
N HIS A 432 15.30 -4.73 26.49
CA HIS A 432 15.17 -4.52 27.94
C HIS A 432 16.37 -5.08 28.74
N HIS A 433 17.14 -6.00 28.17
CA HIS A 433 18.36 -6.55 28.75
C HIS A 433 19.55 -6.26 27.83
N PRO A 434 19.93 -4.98 27.66
CA PRO A 434 20.98 -4.60 26.73
C PRO A 434 22.30 -5.28 27.14
N PRO A 435 22.98 -5.97 26.21
CA PRO A 435 24.33 -6.48 26.43
C PRO A 435 25.34 -5.35 26.65
N MET A 436 26.53 -5.68 27.17
CA MET A 436 27.67 -4.76 27.16
C MET A 436 28.19 -4.53 25.74
N GLY A 437 28.06 -5.54 24.87
CA GLY A 437 28.36 -5.49 23.44
C GLY A 437 27.15 -5.11 22.56
N ALA A 438 27.12 -5.68 21.37
CA ALA A 438 26.08 -5.47 20.36
C ALA A 438 25.00 -6.57 20.35
N ILE A 439 23.88 -6.26 19.70
CA ILE A 439 22.76 -7.20 19.50
C ILE A 439 22.71 -7.58 18.03
N TYR A 440 22.73 -8.88 17.76
CA TYR A 440 22.70 -9.47 16.43
C TYR A 440 21.52 -10.42 16.28
N SER A 441 21.05 -10.64 15.05
CA SER A 441 19.99 -11.62 14.77
C SER A 441 19.95 -12.02 13.30
N ASN A 442 19.52 -13.25 13.04
CA ASN A 442 19.23 -13.75 11.70
C ASN A 442 17.83 -13.34 11.19
N ASN A 443 17.10 -12.50 11.96
CA ASN A 443 15.75 -12.07 11.61
C ASN A 443 15.57 -10.55 11.72
N LEU A 444 15.19 -9.92 10.62
CA LEU A 444 15.00 -8.46 10.52
C LEU A 444 13.92 -7.92 11.45
N THR A 445 12.88 -8.71 11.69
CA THR A 445 11.80 -8.32 12.60
C THR A 445 12.34 -8.18 14.02
N VAL A 446 13.11 -9.16 14.49
CA VAL A 446 13.71 -9.14 15.83
C VAL A 446 14.65 -7.96 15.97
N LEU A 447 15.51 -7.71 14.97
CA LEU A 447 16.42 -6.55 14.96
C LEU A 447 15.67 -5.24 15.16
N ALA A 448 14.55 -5.04 14.45
CA ALA A 448 13.78 -3.82 14.58
C ALA A 448 13.26 -3.62 16.02
N TYR A 449 12.71 -4.67 16.65
CA TYR A 449 12.19 -4.59 18.02
C TYR A 449 13.29 -4.53 19.08
N SER A 450 14.49 -5.06 18.78
CA SER A 450 15.66 -4.92 19.64
C SER A 450 16.32 -3.53 19.56
N GLY A 451 15.82 -2.64 18.69
CA GLY A 451 16.39 -1.31 18.48
C GLY A 451 17.64 -1.30 17.60
N ARG A 452 17.77 -2.27 16.70
CA ARG A 452 18.87 -2.40 15.73
C ARG A 452 18.36 -2.22 14.29
N PRO A 453 19.23 -1.83 13.34
CA PRO A 453 18.83 -1.60 11.96
C PRO A 453 18.35 -2.90 11.28
N PRO A 454 17.09 -2.98 10.79
CA PRO A 454 16.53 -4.20 10.22
C PRO A 454 16.85 -4.33 8.72
N PHE A 455 18.12 -4.42 8.36
CA PHE A 455 18.59 -4.60 6.98
C PHE A 455 19.45 -5.87 6.84
N ILE A 456 19.24 -6.61 5.75
CA ILE A 456 19.98 -7.86 5.47
C ILE A 456 21.47 -7.56 5.30
N ASP A 457 21.81 -6.50 4.56
CA ASP A 457 23.19 -6.05 4.37
C ASP A 457 23.73 -5.24 5.57
N GLY A 458 22.99 -5.22 6.68
CA GLY A 458 23.36 -4.47 7.88
C GLY A 458 24.35 -5.25 8.76
N PRO A 459 25.25 -4.57 9.50
CA PRO A 459 26.23 -5.23 10.35
C PRO A 459 25.61 -6.00 11.53
N ALA A 460 24.33 -5.78 11.83
CA ALA A 460 23.61 -6.47 12.90
C ALA A 460 22.93 -7.78 12.44
N TYR A 461 22.90 -8.04 11.12
CA TYR A 461 22.33 -9.27 10.58
C TYR A 461 23.40 -10.36 10.54
N ILE A 462 23.19 -11.42 11.32
CA ILE A 462 24.10 -12.58 11.39
C ILE A 462 23.26 -13.83 11.35
N ASP A 463 23.60 -14.77 10.46
CA ASP A 463 22.95 -16.07 10.35
C ASP A 463 23.94 -17.20 10.65
N MET A 464 23.57 -18.08 11.59
CA MET A 464 24.37 -19.25 11.96
C MET A 464 24.27 -20.36 10.90
N GLU A 465 23.27 -20.31 10.02
CA GLU A 465 23.09 -21.29 8.94
C GLU A 465 23.85 -20.94 7.66
N HIS A 466 24.42 -19.74 7.56
CA HIS A 466 25.19 -19.31 6.38
C HIS A 466 26.69 -19.27 6.67
N PRO A 467 27.54 -19.89 5.82
CA PRO A 467 28.99 -20.00 6.03
C PRO A 467 29.78 -18.68 5.85
N LEU A 468 29.10 -17.53 5.80
CA LEU A 468 29.71 -16.20 5.72
C LEU A 468 30.18 -15.76 7.13
N GLN A 469 31.28 -16.39 7.59
CA GLN A 469 32.36 -15.94 8.50
C GLN A 469 32.11 -15.01 9.73
N ALA A 470 30.92 -14.44 9.98
CA ALA A 470 30.75 -13.30 10.90
C ALA A 470 30.36 -13.63 12.34
N TYR A 471 29.92 -14.86 12.66
CA TYR A 471 29.57 -15.19 14.06
C TYR A 471 30.79 -15.57 14.92
N TYR A 472 31.94 -15.85 14.30
CA TYR A 472 33.20 -16.05 15.01
C TYR A 472 33.79 -14.75 15.56
N ASP A 473 33.31 -13.59 15.10
CA ASP A 473 33.67 -12.27 15.65
C ASP A 473 32.82 -11.87 16.87
N LEU A 474 31.88 -12.73 17.30
CA LEU A 474 31.06 -12.47 18.49
C LEU A 474 31.91 -12.57 19.75
N THR A 475 31.69 -11.65 20.67
CA THR A 475 32.32 -11.64 22.00
C THR A 475 31.34 -12.17 23.06
N PRO A 476 31.82 -12.62 24.23
CA PRO A 476 30.96 -12.98 25.37
C PRO A 476 30.06 -11.84 25.86
N ASP A 477 30.41 -10.60 25.51
CA ASP A 477 29.64 -9.41 25.82
C ASP A 477 28.48 -9.17 24.83
N ASP A 478 28.46 -9.84 23.67
CA ASP A 478 27.43 -9.70 22.64
C ASP A 478 26.21 -10.59 22.91
N LEU A 479 25.09 -10.25 22.26
CA LEU A 479 23.84 -11.01 22.32
C LEU A 479 23.37 -11.39 20.91
N LEU A 480 23.16 -12.68 20.68
CA LEU A 480 22.65 -13.20 19.42
C LEU A 480 21.22 -13.73 19.62
N VAL A 481 20.27 -13.20 18.85
CA VAL A 481 18.92 -13.75 18.78
C VAL A 481 18.77 -14.61 17.53
N HIS A 482 18.80 -15.93 17.71
CA HIS A 482 18.72 -16.88 16.62
C HIS A 482 17.29 -17.44 16.50
N ILE A 483 16.70 -17.31 15.30
CA ILE A 483 15.39 -17.82 14.97
C ILE A 483 15.53 -19.13 14.22
N LYS A 484 14.84 -20.15 14.74
CA LYS A 484 14.77 -21.50 14.18
C LYS A 484 13.33 -21.81 13.76
N GLY A 485 13.16 -22.20 12.50
CA GLY A 485 11.93 -22.78 11.99
C GLY A 485 11.73 -24.22 12.49
N ARG A 486 10.47 -24.61 12.73
CA ARG A 486 10.09 -25.95 13.26
C ARG A 486 10.64 -27.16 12.49
N LYS A 487 11.02 -26.97 11.22
CA LYS A 487 11.56 -28.03 10.34
C LYS A 487 13.08 -28.02 10.22
N GLN A 488 13.74 -26.99 10.74
CA GLN A 488 15.20 -26.91 10.76
C GLN A 488 15.73 -27.75 11.93
N ASN A 489 16.89 -28.36 11.72
CA ASN A 489 17.63 -29.01 12.80
C ASN A 489 18.17 -27.96 13.77
N GLU A 490 18.57 -28.38 14.97
CA GLU A 490 19.28 -27.45 15.86
C GLU A 490 20.64 -27.10 15.24
N PRO A 491 21.06 -25.82 15.31
CA PRO A 491 22.37 -25.43 14.83
C PRO A 491 23.42 -26.20 15.63
N GLN A 492 24.40 -26.79 14.94
CA GLN A 492 25.44 -27.62 15.56
C GLN A 492 26.26 -26.82 16.58
N ASP A 493 26.41 -25.52 16.34
CA ASP A 493 27.18 -24.60 17.17
C ASP A 493 26.44 -24.09 18.40
N LEU A 494 25.20 -24.54 18.66
CA LEU A 494 24.42 -24.11 19.83
C LEU A 494 25.15 -24.42 21.15
N GLU A 495 25.97 -25.46 21.18
CA GLU A 495 26.76 -25.86 22.35
C GLU A 495 27.77 -24.79 22.79
N LEU A 496 28.19 -23.90 21.87
CA LEU A 496 29.12 -22.80 22.13
C LEU A 496 28.45 -21.63 22.89
N PHE A 497 27.13 -21.65 23.04
CA PHE A 497 26.36 -20.55 23.60
C PHE A 497 25.60 -20.96 24.87
N ASP A 498 25.43 -19.99 25.77
CA ASP A 498 24.46 -20.06 26.87
C ASP A 498 23.10 -19.54 26.39
N ILE A 499 22.06 -20.34 26.62
CA ILE A 499 20.67 -19.96 26.30
C ILE A 499 20.12 -19.14 27.47
N LEU A 500 20.00 -17.84 27.26
CA LEU A 500 19.49 -16.90 28.27
C LEU A 500 17.96 -16.91 28.34
N ALA A 501 17.30 -17.07 27.20
CA ALA A 501 15.84 -17.14 27.11
C ALA A 501 15.41 -17.88 25.82
N GLU A 502 14.23 -18.50 25.89
CA GLU A 502 13.60 -19.16 24.75
C GLU A 502 12.15 -18.68 24.61
N TYR A 503 11.78 -18.29 23.39
CA TYR A 503 10.41 -17.99 23.02
C TYR A 503 9.97 -18.91 21.89
N GLN A 504 8.75 -19.44 21.96
CA GLN A 504 8.23 -20.32 20.93
C GLN A 504 6.80 -19.95 20.55
N ASN A 505 6.39 -20.32 19.34
CA ASN A 505 5.00 -20.24 18.90
C ASN A 505 4.29 -21.59 19.05
N GLU A 506 2.96 -21.57 18.89
CA GLU A 506 2.10 -22.77 18.97
C GLU A 506 2.41 -23.85 17.91
N ARG A 507 3.16 -23.51 16.86
CA ARG A 507 3.52 -24.41 15.75
C ARG A 507 4.94 -24.97 15.85
N GLY A 508 5.70 -24.60 16.90
CA GLY A 508 7.04 -25.10 17.19
C GLY A 508 8.20 -24.31 16.58
N ASP A 509 7.97 -23.11 16.02
CA ASP A 509 9.08 -22.21 15.68
C ASP A 509 9.60 -21.56 16.97
N LYS A 510 10.93 -21.41 17.06
CA LYS A 510 11.63 -20.99 18.28
C LYS A 510 12.53 -19.78 18.02
N ALA A 511 12.67 -18.93 19.02
CA ALA A 511 13.63 -17.87 19.12
C ALA A 511 14.49 -18.11 20.35
N TYR A 512 15.79 -18.35 20.13
CA TYR A 512 16.77 -18.50 21.19
C TYR A 512 17.51 -17.18 21.37
N ILE A 513 17.67 -16.78 22.63
CA ILE A 513 18.54 -15.67 22.99
C ILE A 513 19.83 -16.26 23.55
N LEU A 514 20.91 -16.05 22.83
CA LEU A 514 22.19 -16.71 22.98
C LEU A 514 23.26 -15.70 23.40
N ARG A 515 24.17 -16.15 24.26
CA ARG A 515 25.41 -15.46 24.60
C ARG A 515 26.57 -16.43 24.42
N LEU A 516 27.67 -15.98 23.82
CA LEU A 516 28.83 -16.83 23.64
C LEU A 516 29.41 -17.20 25.02
N LYS A 517 29.71 -18.48 25.24
CA LYS A 517 30.39 -18.91 26.46
C LYS A 517 31.78 -18.27 26.48
N PRO A 518 32.25 -17.74 27.63
CA PRO A 518 33.64 -17.33 27.74
C PRO A 518 34.54 -18.54 27.47
N ASP A 519 35.57 -18.37 26.64
CA ASP A 519 36.59 -19.41 26.43
C ASP A 519 37.12 -19.87 27.81
N GLU A 520 37.07 -21.19 28.08
CA GLU A 520 37.78 -21.79 29.21
C GLU A 520 39.30 -21.82 28.97
#